data_AF-A0AAU3QJH6-F1
#
_entry.id   AF-A0AAU3QJH6-F1
#
_cell.length_a   1.000
_cell.length_b   1.000
_cell.length_c   1.000
_cell.angle_alpha   90.00
_cell.angle_beta   90.00
_cell.angle_gamma   90.00
#
_symmetry.space_group_name_H-M   'P 1'
#
loop_
_entity.id
_entity.type
_entity.pdbx_description
1 polymer ?
#
loop_
_entity_poly.entity_id
_entity_poly.type
_entity_poly.pdbx_seq_one_letter_code
_entity_poly.pdbx_strand_id
1 'polypeptide(L)'
;MERTASSSVRIEAWSDADLELLRRANAPELMDHLGGPETEEQLIARHGRYVELSADRTGRGRMFRIALTDGAEAVGTIGFWERTWQGQEVYETGWAVLPGYQGLGIATAATRAVAEQARAERKHRFLHAYPSVENGASNAVCRKAGFALIGECDFEYPPGHALLTNDWRLDLAPDLGPDRFASQPHT
;
A
#
# COMPACT_ATOMS: atom_id res chain seq x y z
N MET A 1 -8.19 -32.37 -9.71
CA MET A 1 -8.85 -31.14 -10.21
C MET A 1 -8.40 -30.00 -9.31
N GLU A 2 -7.28 -29.36 -9.64
CA GLU A 2 -6.85 -28.12 -8.97
C GLU A 2 -7.66 -26.97 -9.57
N ARG A 3 -8.61 -26.45 -8.78
CA ARG A 3 -9.19 -25.14 -9.07
C ARG A 3 -8.12 -24.11 -8.69
N THR A 4 -7.27 -23.74 -9.66
CA THR A 4 -6.55 -22.47 -9.62
C THR A 4 -7.59 -21.37 -9.84
N ALA A 5 -8.42 -21.13 -8.82
CA ALA A 5 -9.24 -19.93 -8.78
C ALA A 5 -8.24 -18.78 -8.65
N SER A 6 -7.87 -18.19 -9.78
CA SER A 6 -7.31 -16.85 -9.79
C SER A 6 -8.35 -15.98 -9.09
N SER A 7 -8.15 -15.70 -7.81
CA SER A 7 -8.95 -14.78 -7.02
C SER A 7 -8.86 -13.41 -7.69
N SER A 8 -9.71 -13.16 -8.68
CA SER A 8 -9.76 -11.88 -9.36
C SER A 8 -10.34 -10.88 -8.36
N VAL A 9 -9.56 -9.85 -8.08
CA VAL A 9 -9.93 -8.76 -7.20
C VAL A 9 -10.11 -7.50 -8.04
N ARG A 10 -10.98 -6.61 -7.59
CA ARG A 10 -11.08 -5.24 -8.07
C ARG A 10 -10.77 -4.29 -6.93
N ILE A 11 -10.15 -3.17 -7.24
CA ILE A 11 -9.98 -2.07 -6.29
C ILE A 11 -10.97 -0.97 -6.66
N GLU A 12 -11.74 -0.51 -5.68
CA GLU A 12 -12.74 0.53 -5.87
C GLU A 12 -12.39 1.73 -5.00
N ALA A 13 -12.58 2.94 -5.52
CA ALA A 13 -12.21 4.16 -4.82
C ALA A 13 -12.89 4.22 -3.44
N TRP A 14 -12.11 4.58 -2.43
CA TRP A 14 -12.59 4.73 -1.06
C TRP A 14 -13.64 5.83 -0.96
N SER A 15 -14.62 5.61 -0.10
CA SER A 15 -15.78 6.49 0.11
C SER A 15 -16.19 6.54 1.59
N ASP A 16 -17.16 7.41 1.89
CA ASP A 16 -17.77 7.50 3.22
C ASP A 16 -18.36 6.17 3.71
N ALA A 17 -18.76 5.29 2.78
CA ALA A 17 -19.35 3.98 3.11
C ALA A 17 -18.33 2.95 3.65
N ASP A 18 -17.04 3.23 3.58
CA ASP A 18 -15.97 2.25 3.87
C ASP A 18 -15.43 2.33 5.31
N LEU A 19 -16.03 3.14 6.19
CA LEU A 19 -15.64 3.24 7.60
C LEU A 19 -15.72 1.89 8.32
N GLU A 20 -16.77 1.11 8.06
CA GLU A 20 -16.95 -0.20 8.71
C GLU A 20 -15.87 -1.20 8.26
N LEU A 21 -15.42 -1.13 7.02
CA LEU A 21 -14.29 -1.92 6.54
C LEU A 21 -13.00 -1.51 7.25
N LEU A 22 -12.80 -0.21 7.50
CA LEU A 22 -11.63 0.28 8.24
C LEU A 22 -11.62 -0.22 9.68
N ARG A 23 -12.77 -0.26 10.36
CA ARG A 23 -12.90 -0.86 11.70
C ARG A 23 -12.52 -2.33 11.71
N ARG A 24 -13.02 -3.11 10.73
CA ARG A 24 -12.66 -4.53 10.57
C ARG A 24 -11.17 -4.73 10.30
N ALA A 25 -10.54 -3.80 9.56
CA ALA A 25 -9.11 -3.82 9.26
C ALA A 25 -8.23 -3.40 10.45
N ASN A 26 -8.81 -2.82 11.51
CA ASN A 26 -8.12 -2.45 12.75
C ASN A 26 -8.11 -3.59 13.80
N ALA A 27 -8.40 -4.83 13.39
CA ALA A 27 -8.36 -5.97 14.29
C ALA A 27 -6.95 -6.13 14.91
N PRO A 28 -6.84 -6.45 16.22
CA PRO A 28 -5.54 -6.52 16.90
C PRO A 28 -4.54 -7.44 16.19
N GLU A 29 -5.00 -8.55 15.61
CA GLU A 29 -4.16 -9.52 14.89
C GLU A 29 -3.54 -8.93 13.60
N LEU A 30 -4.17 -7.90 13.03
CA LEU A 30 -3.62 -7.17 11.87
C LEU A 30 -2.67 -6.05 12.29
N MET A 31 -2.88 -5.47 13.47
CA MET A 31 -2.18 -4.28 13.95
C MET A 31 -0.98 -4.62 14.85
N ASP A 32 -0.75 -5.90 15.16
CA ASP A 32 0.33 -6.39 16.03
C ASP A 32 1.72 -5.88 15.58
N HIS A 33 1.94 -5.78 14.27
CA HIS A 33 3.18 -5.26 13.68
C HIS A 33 3.19 -3.74 13.43
N LEU A 34 2.12 -3.03 13.78
CA LEU A 34 1.92 -1.60 13.52
C LEU A 34 1.74 -0.76 14.80
N GLY A 35 2.01 -1.33 15.97
CA GLY A 35 1.90 -0.64 17.26
C GLY A 35 0.55 -0.78 17.96
N GLY A 36 -0.29 -1.73 17.52
CA GLY A 36 -1.59 -2.04 18.13
C GLY A 36 -2.78 -1.33 17.49
N PRO A 37 -4.01 -1.71 17.86
CA PRO A 37 -5.23 -1.17 17.26
C PRO A 37 -5.45 0.31 17.63
N GLU A 38 -5.89 1.09 16.64
CA GLU A 38 -6.31 2.49 16.82
C GLU A 38 -7.64 2.60 17.61
N THR A 39 -7.85 3.71 18.30
CA THR A 39 -9.15 4.04 18.93
C THR A 39 -10.20 4.41 17.89
N GLU A 40 -11.48 4.41 18.27
CA GLU A 40 -12.57 4.81 17.36
C GLU A 40 -12.38 6.26 16.85
N GLU A 41 -11.92 7.18 17.70
CA GLU A 41 -11.63 8.55 17.28
C GLU A 41 -10.49 8.63 16.26
N GLN A 42 -9.44 7.82 16.47
CA GLN A 42 -8.32 7.73 15.53
C GLN A 42 -8.77 7.14 14.18
N LEU A 43 -9.63 6.12 14.21
CA LEU A 43 -10.21 5.52 13.00
C LEU A 43 -11.09 6.50 12.23
N ILE A 44 -11.97 7.25 12.90
CA ILE A 44 -12.79 8.28 12.27
C ILE A 44 -11.90 9.36 11.63
N ALA A 45 -10.87 9.82 12.35
CA ALA A 45 -9.92 10.80 11.82
C ALA A 45 -9.15 10.25 10.61
N ARG A 46 -8.72 8.98 10.64
CA ARG A 46 -8.04 8.33 9.52
C ARG A 46 -8.97 8.14 8.32
N HIS A 47 -10.22 7.73 8.57
CA HIS A 47 -11.24 7.59 7.54
C HIS A 47 -11.51 8.92 6.82
N GLY A 48 -11.64 10.03 7.56
CA GLY A 48 -11.76 11.37 6.97
C GLY A 48 -10.60 11.70 6.03
N ARG A 49 -9.35 11.45 6.46
CA ARG A 49 -8.15 11.61 5.60
C ARG A 49 -8.19 10.73 4.36
N TYR A 50 -8.71 9.50 4.46
CA TYR A 50 -8.84 8.59 3.32
C TYR A 50 -9.89 9.07 2.31
N VAL A 51 -11.02 9.60 2.79
CA VAL A 51 -12.05 10.20 1.94
C VAL A 51 -11.51 11.44 1.24
N GLU A 52 -10.86 12.36 1.96
CA GLU A 52 -10.24 13.56 1.40
C GLU A 52 -9.18 13.22 0.34
N LEU A 53 -8.25 12.30 0.66
CA LEU A 53 -7.23 11.84 -0.26
C LEU A 53 -7.84 11.23 -1.53
N SER A 54 -8.93 10.47 -1.39
CA SER A 54 -9.57 9.79 -2.52
C SER A 54 -10.45 10.72 -3.36
N ALA A 55 -10.92 11.83 -2.78
CA ALA A 55 -11.57 12.92 -3.49
C ALA A 55 -10.58 13.83 -4.24
N ASP A 56 -9.32 13.88 -3.80
CA ASP A 56 -8.26 14.64 -4.44
C ASP A 56 -8.00 14.15 -5.90
N ARG A 57 -7.74 15.10 -6.79
CA ARG A 57 -7.46 14.90 -8.23
C ARG A 57 -6.08 15.42 -8.63
N THR A 58 -5.26 15.82 -7.67
CA THR A 58 -3.88 16.29 -7.88
C THR A 58 -2.85 15.15 -7.94
N GLY A 59 -3.31 13.90 -7.90
CA GLY A 59 -2.46 12.71 -7.95
C GLY A 59 -1.61 12.50 -6.70
N ARG A 60 -1.92 13.14 -5.56
CA ARG A 60 -1.17 12.97 -4.31
C ARG A 60 -1.36 11.61 -3.65
N GLY A 61 -2.35 10.86 -4.08
CA GLY A 61 -2.66 9.53 -3.56
C GLY A 61 -4.13 9.19 -3.72
N ARG A 62 -4.47 7.95 -3.40
CA ARG A 62 -5.85 7.47 -3.32
C ARG A 62 -5.91 6.21 -2.49
N MET A 63 -6.96 6.10 -1.68
CA MET A 63 -7.32 4.86 -1.01
C MET A 63 -8.38 4.11 -1.79
N PHE A 64 -8.38 2.79 -1.62
CA PHE A 64 -9.30 1.87 -2.25
C PHE A 64 -9.72 0.79 -1.27
N ARG A 65 -10.94 0.30 -1.44
CA ARG A 65 -11.35 -0.99 -0.91
C ARG A 65 -11.02 -2.09 -1.91
N ILE A 66 -10.63 -3.24 -1.41
CA ILE A 66 -10.42 -4.46 -2.20
C ILE A 66 -11.74 -5.23 -2.18
N ALA A 67 -12.32 -5.49 -3.35
CA ALA A 67 -13.52 -6.31 -3.51
C ALA A 67 -13.24 -7.54 -4.36
N LEU A 68 -13.89 -8.66 -4.05
CA LEU A 68 -13.85 -9.84 -4.92
C LEU A 68 -14.67 -9.58 -6.19
N THR A 69 -14.26 -10.12 -7.34
CA THR A 69 -15.02 -9.92 -8.59
C THR A 69 -16.33 -10.71 -8.63
N ASP A 70 -16.42 -11.82 -7.91
CA ASP A 70 -17.61 -12.68 -7.82
C ASP A 70 -18.56 -12.27 -6.68
N GLY A 71 -18.24 -11.18 -5.96
CA GLY A 71 -19.01 -10.70 -4.83
C GLY A 71 -19.11 -9.18 -4.77
N ALA A 72 -19.97 -8.72 -3.87
CA ALA A 72 -20.03 -7.31 -3.47
C ALA A 72 -19.23 -7.03 -2.19
N GLU A 73 -18.69 -8.07 -1.55
CA GLU A 73 -18.01 -7.93 -0.27
C GLU A 73 -16.62 -7.31 -0.42
N ALA A 74 -16.37 -6.27 0.37
CA ALA A 74 -15.05 -5.70 0.54
C ALA A 74 -14.26 -6.52 1.57
N VAL A 75 -13.05 -6.94 1.17
CA VAL A 75 -12.22 -7.92 1.88
C VAL A 75 -10.91 -7.33 2.39
N GLY A 76 -10.68 -6.03 2.16
CA GLY A 76 -9.47 -5.36 2.61
C GLY A 76 -9.36 -3.92 2.12
N THR A 77 -8.30 -3.26 2.54
CA THR A 77 -7.96 -1.89 2.18
C THR A 77 -6.63 -1.87 1.43
N ILE A 78 -6.47 -0.94 0.49
CA ILE A 78 -5.19 -0.69 -0.16
C ILE A 78 -5.14 0.75 -0.66
N GLY A 79 -3.96 1.35 -0.72
CA GLY A 79 -3.82 2.66 -1.34
C GLY A 79 -2.40 3.02 -1.65
N PHE A 80 -2.25 4.20 -2.22
CA PHE A 80 -0.96 4.85 -2.41
C PHE A 80 -1.06 6.33 -2.05
N TRP A 81 0.03 6.92 -1.58
CA TRP A 81 0.11 8.34 -1.22
C TRP A 81 1.53 8.87 -1.31
N GLU A 82 1.67 10.18 -1.47
CA GLU A 82 2.96 10.85 -1.40
C GLU A 82 3.53 10.84 0.01
N ARG A 83 4.84 10.63 0.06
CA ARG A 83 5.65 10.78 1.27
C ARG A 83 7.02 11.32 0.88
N THR A 84 7.57 12.17 1.74
CA THR A 84 8.99 12.51 1.71
C THR A 84 9.80 11.36 2.31
N TRP A 85 10.63 10.72 1.48
CA TRP A 85 11.57 9.67 1.87
C TRP A 85 13.00 10.07 1.48
N GLN A 86 13.91 10.13 2.46
CA GLN A 86 15.32 10.52 2.27
C GLN A 86 15.49 11.85 1.48
N GLY A 87 14.60 12.82 1.72
CA GLY A 87 14.63 14.12 1.06
C GLY A 87 14.02 14.15 -0.35
N GLN A 88 13.39 13.06 -0.79
CA GLN A 88 12.71 12.99 -2.09
C GLN A 88 11.22 12.67 -1.90
N GLU A 89 10.37 13.27 -2.73
CA GLU A 89 8.96 12.86 -2.81
C GLU A 89 8.85 11.54 -3.56
N VAL A 90 8.24 10.54 -2.94
CA VAL A 90 7.96 9.23 -3.50
C VAL A 90 6.50 8.86 -3.27
N TYR A 91 6.01 7.85 -3.99
CA TYR A 91 4.79 7.17 -3.54
C TYR A 91 5.13 6.07 -2.55
N GLU A 92 4.30 5.95 -1.53
CA GLU A 92 4.20 4.78 -0.66
C GLU A 92 2.89 4.04 -0.92
N THR A 93 2.87 2.73 -0.71
CA THR A 93 1.66 1.92 -0.66
C THR A 93 1.57 1.12 0.63
N GLY A 94 0.33 0.93 1.11
CA GLY A 94 0.00 0.05 2.21
C GLY A 94 -1.32 -0.67 1.96
N TRP A 95 -1.48 -1.84 2.59
CA TRP A 95 -2.66 -2.68 2.46
C TRP A 95 -2.98 -3.43 3.76
N ALA A 96 -4.23 -3.83 3.90
CA ALA A 96 -4.68 -4.82 4.87
C ALA A 96 -5.70 -5.75 4.21
N VAL A 97 -5.57 -7.06 4.42
CA VAL A 97 -6.57 -8.05 3.99
C VAL A 97 -7.14 -8.71 5.24
N LEU A 98 -8.47 -8.76 5.32
CA LEU A 98 -9.17 -9.30 6.47
C LEU A 98 -8.79 -10.79 6.69
N PRO A 99 -8.71 -11.29 7.94
CA PRO A 99 -8.13 -12.60 8.26
C PRO A 99 -8.72 -13.77 7.46
N GLY A 100 -10.05 -13.80 7.25
CA GLY A 100 -10.73 -14.86 6.48
C GLY A 100 -10.40 -14.91 4.99
N TYR A 101 -9.69 -13.91 4.47
CA TYR A 101 -9.34 -13.77 3.06
C TYR A 101 -7.82 -13.80 2.80
N GLN A 102 -7.03 -14.05 3.84
CA GLN A 102 -5.57 -14.14 3.73
C GLN A 102 -5.12 -15.48 3.10
N GLY A 103 -3.91 -15.52 2.56
CA GLY A 103 -3.36 -16.71 1.90
C GLY A 103 -3.94 -17.02 0.51
N LEU A 104 -4.95 -16.28 0.04
CA LEU A 104 -5.64 -16.50 -1.24
C LEU A 104 -5.06 -15.69 -2.43
N GLY A 105 -3.91 -15.04 -2.25
CA GLY A 105 -3.28 -14.18 -3.27
C GLY A 105 -3.93 -12.80 -3.46
N ILE A 106 -4.98 -12.48 -2.69
CA ILE A 106 -5.75 -11.23 -2.76
C ILE A 106 -4.85 -10.00 -2.59
N ALA A 107 -4.00 -9.98 -1.57
CA ALA A 107 -3.08 -8.86 -1.33
C ALA A 107 -2.16 -8.61 -2.53
N THR A 108 -1.52 -9.65 -3.08
CA THR A 108 -0.68 -9.51 -4.28
C THR A 108 -1.43 -8.97 -5.48
N ALA A 109 -2.65 -9.47 -5.74
CA ALA A 109 -3.45 -9.00 -6.85
C ALA A 109 -3.87 -7.53 -6.68
N ALA A 110 -4.25 -7.14 -5.46
CA ALA A 110 -4.56 -5.75 -5.12
C ALA A 110 -3.33 -4.84 -5.25
N THR A 111 -2.15 -5.27 -4.76
CA THR A 111 -0.89 -4.50 -4.87
C THR A 111 -0.49 -4.26 -6.32
N ARG A 112 -0.73 -5.22 -7.22
CA ARG A 112 -0.52 -5.00 -8.66
C ARG A 112 -1.51 -3.97 -9.21
N ALA A 113 -2.79 -4.09 -8.83
CA ALA A 113 -3.81 -3.15 -9.28
C ALA A 113 -3.55 -1.71 -8.81
N VAL A 114 -3.13 -1.52 -7.54
CA VAL A 114 -2.81 -0.17 -7.03
C VAL A 114 -1.55 0.40 -7.66
N ALA A 115 -0.58 -0.44 -8.01
CA ALA A 115 0.60 -0.01 -8.77
C ALA A 115 0.18 0.56 -10.13
N GLU A 116 -0.76 -0.07 -10.85
CA GLU A 116 -1.27 0.51 -12.12
C GLU A 116 -1.97 1.86 -11.91
N GLN A 117 -2.69 2.04 -10.80
CA GLN A 117 -3.27 3.35 -10.47
C GLN A 117 -2.18 4.40 -10.23
N ALA A 118 -1.14 4.06 -9.47
CA ALA A 118 0.00 4.96 -9.24
C ALA A 118 0.76 5.28 -10.54
N ARG A 119 0.91 4.30 -11.46
CA ARG A 119 1.49 4.52 -12.80
C ARG A 119 0.66 5.51 -13.62
N ALA A 120 -0.66 5.42 -13.55
CA ALA A 120 -1.57 6.27 -14.30
C ALA A 120 -1.44 7.76 -13.92
N GLU A 121 -1.05 8.06 -12.67
CA GLU A 121 -0.79 9.44 -12.22
C GLU A 121 0.46 10.05 -12.88
N ARG A 122 1.42 9.23 -13.35
CA ARG A 122 2.67 9.67 -14.01
C ARG A 122 3.46 10.74 -13.26
N LYS A 123 3.34 10.77 -11.92
CA LYS A 123 3.91 11.82 -11.07
C LYS A 123 5.25 11.44 -10.46
N HIS A 124 5.35 10.22 -9.93
CA HIS A 124 6.57 9.70 -9.31
C HIS A 124 7.05 8.45 -10.03
N ARG A 125 8.38 8.28 -10.06
CA ARG A 125 9.02 7.14 -10.71
C ARG A 125 8.92 5.86 -9.88
N PHE A 126 8.90 5.98 -8.56
CA PHE A 126 8.98 4.82 -7.66
C PHE A 126 7.78 4.75 -6.72
N LEU A 127 7.34 3.51 -6.50
CA LEU A 127 6.38 3.14 -5.46
C LEU A 127 7.11 2.30 -4.40
N HIS A 128 7.00 2.71 -3.15
CA HIS A 128 7.65 2.06 -2.03
C HIS A 128 6.64 1.36 -1.11
N ALA A 129 7.09 0.32 -0.42
CA ALA A 129 6.36 -0.33 0.66
C ALA A 129 7.33 -0.67 1.79
N TYR A 130 6.94 -0.38 3.03
CA TYR A 130 7.79 -0.51 4.22
C TYR A 130 7.23 -1.49 5.26
N PRO A 131 6.97 -2.78 4.92
CA PRO A 131 6.55 -3.75 5.93
C PRO A 131 7.69 -4.01 6.93
N SER A 132 7.34 -4.29 8.20
CA SER A 132 8.29 -4.84 9.19
C SER A 132 9.09 -6.00 8.59
N VAL A 133 10.37 -6.11 8.92
CA VAL A 133 11.20 -7.26 8.53
C VAL A 133 10.64 -8.59 9.06
N GLU A 134 9.91 -8.55 10.17
CA GLU A 134 9.29 -9.72 10.79
C GLU A 134 7.96 -10.12 10.11
N ASN A 135 7.35 -9.22 9.34
CA ASN A 135 6.09 -9.48 8.65
C ASN A 135 6.33 -10.27 7.34
N GLY A 136 6.59 -11.57 7.46
CA GLY A 136 6.87 -12.45 6.33
C GLY A 136 5.77 -12.46 5.25
N ALA A 137 4.50 -12.27 5.64
CA ALA A 137 3.38 -12.24 4.71
C ALA A 137 3.43 -11.01 3.79
N SER A 138 3.58 -9.80 4.35
CA SER A 138 3.67 -8.57 3.55
C SER A 138 4.94 -8.52 2.70
N ASN A 139 6.08 -9.01 3.23
CA ASN A 139 7.31 -9.14 2.45
C ASN A 139 7.14 -10.10 1.26
N ALA A 140 6.42 -11.22 1.44
CA ALA A 140 6.09 -12.12 0.34
C ALA A 140 5.15 -11.47 -0.70
N VAL A 141 4.24 -10.59 -0.27
CA VAL A 141 3.39 -9.80 -1.17
C VAL A 141 4.24 -8.87 -2.03
N CYS A 142 5.15 -8.08 -1.45
CA CYS A 142 6.06 -7.20 -2.19
C CYS A 142 6.82 -7.96 -3.28
N ARG A 143 7.45 -9.08 -2.90
CA ARG A 143 8.21 -9.92 -3.83
C ARG A 143 7.35 -10.45 -4.97
N LYS A 144 6.15 -10.97 -4.67
CA LYS A 144 5.23 -11.50 -5.69
C LYS A 144 4.61 -10.40 -6.56
N ALA A 145 4.49 -9.17 -6.04
CA ALA A 145 3.98 -8.02 -6.76
C ALA A 145 5.03 -7.37 -7.68
N GLY A 146 6.29 -7.82 -7.63
CA GLY A 146 7.37 -7.36 -8.52
C GLY A 146 8.22 -6.23 -7.93
N PHE A 147 8.11 -5.96 -6.63
CA PHE A 147 9.00 -5.02 -5.95
C PHE A 147 10.38 -5.63 -5.79
N ALA A 148 11.42 -4.80 -5.91
CA ALA A 148 12.79 -5.14 -5.56
C ALA A 148 13.07 -4.72 -4.11
N LEU A 149 13.74 -5.58 -3.35
CA LEU A 149 14.22 -5.24 -2.01
C LEU A 149 15.46 -4.35 -2.15
N ILE A 150 15.39 -3.11 -1.65
CA ILE A 150 16.50 -2.15 -1.66
C ILE A 150 17.40 -2.34 -0.44
N GLY A 151 16.79 -2.63 0.71
CA GLY A 151 17.49 -2.87 1.97
C GLY A 151 16.55 -2.78 3.16
N GLU A 152 17.13 -2.76 4.35
CA GLU A 152 16.41 -2.50 5.61
C GLU A 152 16.53 -1.01 5.97
N CYS A 153 15.51 -0.45 6.59
CA CYS A 153 15.51 0.92 7.09
C CYS A 153 14.76 1.05 8.41
N ASP A 154 15.25 1.95 9.27
CA ASP A 154 14.52 2.40 10.43
C ASP A 154 13.34 3.26 9.97
N PHE A 155 12.13 2.81 10.30
CA PHE A 155 10.91 3.51 10.00
C PHE A 155 10.18 3.80 11.30
N GLU A 156 9.91 5.06 11.56
CA GLU A 156 9.25 5.46 12.79
C GLU A 156 7.72 5.40 12.59
N TYR A 157 7.08 4.40 13.19
CA TYR A 157 5.62 4.26 13.15
C TYR A 157 5.08 3.39 14.31
N PRO A 158 4.17 3.93 15.15
CA PRO A 158 3.82 5.35 15.29
C PRO A 158 5.00 6.19 15.81
N PRO A 159 4.95 7.54 15.79
CA PRO A 159 6.02 8.38 16.32
C PRO A 159 6.48 7.94 17.72
N GLY A 160 7.79 7.83 17.91
CA GLY A 160 8.43 7.28 19.10
C GLY A 160 8.65 5.75 19.09
N HIS A 161 8.18 5.03 18.08
CA HIS A 161 8.43 3.59 17.90
C HIS A 161 9.22 3.34 16.62
N ALA A 162 10.52 3.08 16.76
CA ALA A 162 11.35 2.64 15.66
C ALA A 162 11.01 1.18 15.32
N LEU A 163 10.60 0.97 14.07
CA LEU A 163 10.35 -0.34 13.50
C LEU A 163 11.42 -0.61 12.43
N LEU A 164 12.08 -1.76 12.54
CA LEU A 164 12.95 -2.21 11.46
C LEU A 164 12.07 -2.72 10.32
N THR A 165 12.14 -2.04 9.17
CA THR A 165 11.33 -2.34 7.99
C THR A 165 12.21 -2.67 6.79
N ASN A 166 11.65 -3.39 5.84
CA ASN A 166 12.27 -3.54 4.52
C ASN A 166 11.80 -2.41 3.60
N ASP A 167 12.71 -1.75 2.89
CA ASP A 167 12.40 -0.85 1.77
C ASP A 167 12.23 -1.69 0.49
N TRP A 168 10.96 -1.94 0.13
CA TRP A 168 10.60 -2.53 -1.14
C TRP A 168 10.26 -1.44 -2.14
N ARG A 169 10.85 -1.49 -3.33
CA ARG A 169 10.64 -0.49 -4.38
C ARG A 169 10.19 -1.11 -5.70
N LEU A 170 9.19 -0.50 -6.32
CA LEU A 170 8.72 -0.82 -7.67
C LEU A 170 8.95 0.38 -8.60
N ASP A 171 9.51 0.14 -9.79
CA ASP A 171 9.59 1.15 -10.85
C ASP A 171 8.21 1.28 -11.55
N LEU A 172 7.65 2.48 -11.51
CA LEU A 172 6.36 2.84 -12.11
C LEU A 172 6.51 3.25 -13.58
N ALA A 173 7.72 3.46 -14.09
CA ALA A 173 7.98 3.83 -15.47
C ALA A 173 9.13 3.01 -16.09
N PRO A 174 9.00 1.67 -16.17
CA PRO A 174 10.07 0.81 -16.68
C PRO A 174 10.43 1.07 -18.15
N ASP A 175 9.51 1.66 -18.91
CA ASP A 175 9.70 1.99 -20.34
C ASP A 175 10.48 3.30 -20.55
N LEU A 176 10.60 4.14 -19.51
CA LEU A 176 11.59 5.20 -19.48
C LEU A 176 12.89 4.56 -18.98
N GLY A 177 13.77 4.19 -19.91
CA GLY A 177 15.10 3.66 -19.59
C GLY A 177 15.82 4.52 -18.53
N PRO A 178 16.83 4.01 -17.82
CA PRO A 178 17.40 4.66 -16.64
C PRO A 178 17.68 6.14 -16.92
N ASP A 179 16.99 7.02 -16.17
CA ASP A 179 17.20 8.47 -16.24
C ASP A 179 18.70 8.78 -16.31
N ARG A 180 19.11 9.33 -17.46
CA ARG A 180 20.43 9.92 -17.64
C ARG A 180 20.44 11.27 -16.92
N PHE A 181 20.32 11.29 -15.60
CA PHE A 181 20.80 12.43 -14.81
C PHE A 181 22.32 12.31 -14.74
N ALA A 182 22.95 12.62 -15.87
CA ALA A 182 24.38 12.82 -15.94
C ALA A 182 24.72 14.03 -15.05
N SER A 183 25.60 13.75 -14.09
CA SER A 183 26.44 14.68 -13.35
C SER A 183 26.70 15.97 -14.12
N GLN A 184 26.28 17.11 -13.58
CA GLN A 184 26.95 18.35 -13.88
C GLN A 184 28.09 18.52 -12.87
N PRO A 185 29.37 18.51 -13.29
CA PRO A 185 30.44 18.97 -12.43
C PRO A 185 30.34 20.49 -12.29
N HIS A 186 30.23 20.97 -11.05
CA HIS A 186 30.48 22.38 -10.76
C HIS A 186 31.94 22.69 -11.11
N THR A 187 32.13 23.65 -12.02
CA THR A 187 33.41 24.34 -12.24
C THR A 187 33.50 25.52 -11.29
#